data_AF-A0A2D8HCY6-F1
#
_entry.id   AF-A0A2D8HCY6-F1
#
_cell.length_a   1.000
_cell.length_b   1.000
_cell.length_c   1.000
_cell.angle_alpha   90.00
_cell.angle_beta   90.00
_cell.angle_gamma   90.00
#
_symmetry.space_group_name_H-M   'P 1'
#
loop_
_entity.id
_entity.type
_entity.pdbx_description
1 polymer ?
#
loop_
_entity_poly.entity_id
_entity_poly.type
_entity_poly.pdbx_seq_one_letter_code
_entity_poly.pdbx_strand_id
1 'polypeptide(L)'
;MAVGAVVSYVGAQREAQAQRMAAESAIAMGKYNAQVDVNNMVAEQNDIRYRESALTLKKNQELQKAEFGRQDLEKKNRRALAQARVSMPSFGGTYSDVLRSAEKASYDNLAKFDFATSQETAGLSGQIADTNRQLGYAYQRGMSNRDLTLRTAANTAVQFRNQASQTSLAGTASLFSGLGSAAAASQ
;
A
#
# COMPACT_ATOMS: atom_id res chain seq x y z
N MET A 1 42.18 -18.68 46.42
CA MET A 1 40.72 -18.46 46.30
C MET A 1 40.37 -17.06 45.76
N ALA A 2 40.96 -15.95 46.25
CA ALA A 2 40.61 -14.58 45.82
C ALA A 2 40.83 -14.27 44.31
N VAL A 3 41.87 -14.83 43.68
CA VAL A 3 42.17 -14.62 42.24
C VAL A 3 41.06 -15.21 41.35
N GLY A 4 40.48 -16.35 41.72
CA GLY A 4 39.37 -16.97 40.96
C GLY A 4 38.09 -16.14 40.97
N ALA A 5 37.78 -15.49 42.11
CA ALA A 5 36.62 -14.61 42.24
C ALA A 5 36.76 -13.35 41.36
N VAL A 6 37.95 -12.73 41.34
CA VAL A 6 38.22 -11.56 40.47
C VAL A 6 38.16 -11.92 38.99
N VAL A 7 38.73 -13.07 38.59
CA VAL A 7 38.66 -13.54 37.19
C VAL A 7 37.22 -13.84 36.78
N SER A 8 36.40 -14.43 37.65
CA SER A 8 34.98 -14.68 37.39
C SER A 8 34.17 -13.38 37.23
N TYR A 9 34.46 -12.35 38.02
CA TYR A 9 33.82 -11.04 37.90
C TYR A 9 34.20 -10.34 36.60
N VAL A 10 35.48 -10.33 36.22
CA VAL A 10 35.93 -9.71 34.96
C VAL A 10 35.34 -10.46 33.75
N GLY A 11 35.23 -11.79 33.83
CA GLY A 11 34.53 -12.60 32.82
C GLY A 11 33.05 -12.22 32.70
N ALA A 12 32.33 -12.20 33.82
CA ALA A 12 30.92 -11.81 33.87
C ALA A 12 30.68 -10.36 33.40
N GLN A 13 31.61 -9.44 33.68
CA GLN A 13 31.52 -8.05 33.23
C GLN A 13 31.71 -7.95 31.70
N ARG A 14 32.64 -8.72 31.13
CA ARG A 14 32.83 -8.80 29.67
C ARG A 14 31.63 -9.45 28.97
N GLU A 15 31.04 -10.49 29.54
CA GLU A 15 29.82 -11.11 29.03
C GLU A 15 28.62 -10.15 29.09
N ALA A 16 28.44 -9.44 30.21
CA ALA A 16 27.40 -8.43 30.33
C ALA A 16 27.58 -7.30 29.31
N GLN A 17 28.82 -6.89 29.03
CA GLN A 17 29.11 -5.89 28.01
C GLN A 17 28.83 -6.41 26.59
N ALA A 18 29.17 -7.67 26.30
CA ALA A 18 28.83 -8.32 25.03
C ALA A 18 27.31 -8.39 24.81
N GLN A 19 26.54 -8.72 25.85
CA GLN A 19 25.07 -8.75 25.79
C GLN A 19 24.47 -7.34 25.63
N ARG A 20 25.07 -6.29 26.21
CA ARG A 20 24.66 -4.90 25.94
C ARG A 20 24.93 -4.49 24.49
N MET A 21 26.08 -4.86 23.93
CA MET A 21 26.37 -4.63 22.51
C MET A 21 25.40 -5.40 21.60
N ALA A 22 25.01 -6.64 21.97
CA ALA A 22 23.98 -7.40 21.26
C ALA A 22 22.59 -6.74 21.33
N ALA A 23 22.26 -6.09 22.46
CA ALA A 23 21.02 -5.31 22.57
C ALA A 23 21.04 -4.08 21.64
N GLU A 24 22.16 -3.36 21.57
CA GLU A 24 22.32 -2.21 20.68
C GLU A 24 22.30 -2.60 19.20
N SER A 25 22.96 -3.71 18.84
CA SER A 25 22.93 -4.23 17.48
C SER A 25 21.52 -4.69 17.09
N ALA A 26 20.76 -5.31 18.00
CA ALA A 26 19.37 -5.69 17.76
C ALA A 26 18.48 -4.45 17.48
N ILE A 27 18.66 -3.35 18.21
CA ILE A 27 17.95 -2.09 17.93
C ILE A 27 18.38 -1.51 16.57
N ALA A 28 19.68 -1.52 16.26
CA ALA A 28 20.19 -1.01 14.99
C ALA A 28 19.66 -1.80 13.79
N MET A 29 19.69 -3.14 13.86
CA MET A 29 19.10 -4.02 12.85
C MET A 29 17.58 -3.81 12.75
N GLY A 30 16.89 -3.65 13.88
CA GLY A 30 15.46 -3.33 13.90
C GLY A 30 15.13 -2.03 13.17
N LYS A 31 15.92 -0.97 13.39
CA LYS A 31 15.76 0.30 12.68
C LYS A 31 16.03 0.16 11.18
N TYR A 32 17.05 -0.61 10.80
CA TYR A 32 17.34 -0.89 9.40
C TYR A 32 16.21 -1.66 8.72
N ASN A 33 15.73 -2.75 9.33
CA ASN A 33 14.61 -3.53 8.80
C ASN A 33 13.33 -2.69 8.72
N ALA A 34 13.06 -1.85 9.72
CA ALA A 34 11.94 -0.92 9.68
C ALA A 34 12.05 0.09 8.52
N GLN A 35 13.28 0.49 8.14
CA GLN A 35 13.50 1.32 6.95
C GLN A 35 13.25 0.53 5.66
N VAL A 36 13.64 -0.73 5.60
CA VAL A 36 13.33 -1.64 4.47
C VAL A 36 11.81 -1.80 4.34
N ASP A 37 11.08 -1.98 5.44
CA ASP A 37 9.61 -2.07 5.43
C ASP A 37 8.96 -0.81 4.84
N VAL A 38 9.48 0.38 5.18
CA VAL A 38 9.02 1.64 4.61
C VAL A 38 9.33 1.72 3.11
N ASN A 39 10.53 1.31 2.69
CA ASN A 39 10.89 1.32 1.27
C ASN A 39 10.01 0.36 0.46
N ASN A 40 9.72 -0.83 0.99
CA ASN A 40 8.82 -1.79 0.38
C ASN A 40 7.39 -1.23 0.26
N MET A 41 6.91 -0.55 1.29
CA MET A 41 5.62 0.13 1.26
C MET A 41 5.58 1.22 0.18
N VAL A 42 6.64 2.04 0.07
CA VAL A 42 6.72 3.09 -0.97
C VAL A 42 6.75 2.47 -2.37
N ALA A 43 7.49 1.38 -2.57
CA ALA A 43 7.52 0.65 -3.83
C ALA A 43 6.12 0.13 -4.21
N GLU A 44 5.42 -0.52 -3.28
CA GLU A 44 4.05 -0.99 -3.51
C GLU A 44 3.09 0.16 -3.83
N GLN A 45 3.20 1.29 -3.13
CA GLN A 45 2.38 2.46 -3.46
C GLN A 45 2.65 3.01 -4.87
N ASN A 46 3.92 3.01 -5.29
CA ASN A 46 4.27 3.45 -6.65
C ASN A 46 3.67 2.51 -7.70
N ASP A 47 3.71 1.20 -7.48
CA ASP A 47 3.09 0.22 -8.37
C ASP A 47 1.56 0.40 -8.46
N ILE A 48 0.90 0.64 -7.33
CA ILE A 48 -0.55 0.91 -7.28
C ILE A 48 -0.87 2.22 -8.02
N ARG A 49 -0.11 3.30 -7.77
CA ARG A 49 -0.28 4.58 -8.47
C ARG A 49 -0.05 4.45 -9.97
N TYR A 50 0.91 3.63 -10.38
CA TYR A 50 1.13 3.35 -11.81
C TYR A 50 -0.12 2.70 -12.43
N ARG A 51 -0.72 1.70 -11.77
CA ARG A 51 -1.98 1.09 -12.22
C ARG A 51 -3.12 2.11 -12.29
N GLU A 52 -3.26 2.97 -11.27
CA GLU A 52 -4.26 4.05 -11.27
C GLU A 52 -4.07 4.99 -12.46
N SER A 53 -2.83 5.37 -12.76
CA SER A 53 -2.50 6.25 -13.89
C SER A 53 -2.86 5.59 -15.23
N ALA A 54 -2.60 4.29 -15.39
CA ALA A 54 -2.96 3.53 -16.58
C ALA A 54 -4.47 3.42 -16.76
N LEU A 55 -5.23 3.19 -15.68
CA LEU A 55 -6.69 3.17 -15.70
C LEU A 55 -7.28 4.55 -16.04
N THR A 56 -6.70 5.61 -15.49
CA THR A 56 -7.11 6.99 -15.76
C THR A 56 -6.85 7.35 -17.22
N LEU A 57 -5.68 7.00 -17.76
CA LEU A 57 -5.37 7.18 -19.18
C LEU A 57 -6.36 6.42 -20.06
N LYS A 58 -6.63 5.15 -19.73
CA LYS A 58 -7.60 4.32 -20.46
C LYS A 58 -9.00 4.95 -20.45
N LYS A 59 -9.47 5.42 -19.30
CA LYS A 59 -10.75 6.14 -19.17
C LYS A 59 -10.80 7.37 -20.07
N ASN A 60 -9.74 8.17 -20.10
CA ASN A 60 -9.69 9.37 -20.94
C ASN A 60 -9.67 9.02 -22.43
N GLN A 61 -8.97 7.94 -22.82
CA GLN A 61 -8.98 7.46 -24.20
C GLN A 61 -10.37 6.97 -24.63
N GLU A 62 -11.08 6.23 -23.78
CA GLU A 62 -12.45 5.78 -24.08
C GLU A 62 -13.42 6.96 -24.18
N LEU A 63 -13.29 7.96 -23.30
CA LEU A 63 -14.09 9.18 -23.41
C LEU A 63 -13.83 9.94 -24.73
N GLN A 64 -12.57 10.08 -25.13
CA GLN A 64 -12.24 10.72 -26.42
C GLN A 64 -12.78 9.92 -27.61
N LYS A 65 -12.61 8.59 -27.63
CA LYS A 65 -13.19 7.73 -28.68
C LYS A 65 -14.71 7.86 -28.71
N ALA A 66 -15.35 7.93 -27.54
CA ALA A 66 -16.77 8.09 -27.44
C ALA A 66 -17.25 9.45 -27.99
N GLU A 67 -16.53 10.53 -27.72
CA GLU A 67 -16.83 11.84 -28.29
C GLU A 67 -16.76 11.83 -29.82
N PHE A 68 -15.70 11.25 -30.41
CA PHE A 68 -15.59 11.12 -31.86
C PHE A 68 -16.68 10.21 -32.45
N GLY A 69 -16.96 9.08 -31.80
CA GLY A 69 -18.01 8.16 -32.21
C GLY A 69 -19.40 8.79 -32.16
N ARG A 70 -19.67 9.58 -31.13
CA ARG A 70 -20.91 10.36 -30.99
C ARG A 70 -21.06 11.38 -32.11
N GLN A 71 -20.02 12.14 -32.41
CA GLN A 71 -20.04 13.12 -33.51
C GLN A 71 -20.29 12.45 -34.87
N ASP A 72 -19.69 11.28 -35.12
CA ASP A 72 -19.91 10.52 -36.36
C ASP A 72 -21.36 9.99 -36.44
N LEU A 73 -21.89 9.46 -35.34
CA LEU A 73 -23.29 9.04 -35.23
C LEU A 73 -24.26 10.21 -35.46
N GLU A 74 -24.02 11.36 -34.85
CA GLU A 74 -24.83 12.56 -35.06
C GLU A 74 -24.79 13.00 -36.53
N LYS A 75 -23.62 12.99 -37.18
CA LYS A 75 -23.49 13.31 -38.61
C LYS A 75 -24.24 12.30 -39.49
N LYS A 76 -24.13 11.00 -39.20
CA LYS A 76 -24.86 9.93 -39.90
C LYS A 76 -26.37 10.08 -39.75
N ASN A 77 -26.85 10.30 -38.53
CA ASN A 77 -28.26 10.52 -38.23
C ASN A 77 -28.81 11.75 -38.96
N ARG A 78 -28.08 12.89 -38.94
CA ARG A 78 -28.48 14.09 -39.70
C ARG A 78 -28.58 13.83 -41.20
N ARG A 79 -27.63 13.09 -41.79
CA ARG A 79 -27.66 12.75 -43.22
C ARG A 79 -28.84 11.83 -43.55
N ALA A 80 -29.07 10.81 -42.75
CA ALA A 80 -30.20 9.88 -42.93
C ALA A 80 -31.55 10.61 -42.84
N LEU A 81 -31.72 11.51 -41.86
CA LEU A 81 -32.92 12.33 -41.72
C LEU A 81 -33.09 13.31 -42.89
N ALA A 82 -32.02 13.94 -43.35
CA ALA A 82 -32.07 14.82 -44.52
C ALA A 82 -32.48 14.05 -45.79
N GLN A 83 -31.93 12.86 -46.01
CA GLN A 83 -32.33 11.99 -47.14
C GLN A 83 -33.79 11.57 -47.04
N ALA A 84 -34.26 11.14 -45.86
CA ALA A 84 -35.66 10.80 -45.64
C ALA A 84 -36.59 11.98 -45.97
N ARG A 85 -36.23 13.19 -45.54
CA ARG A 85 -36.97 14.44 -45.84
C ARG A 85 -36.99 14.78 -47.33
N VAL A 86 -35.90 14.55 -48.07
CA VAL A 86 -35.84 14.79 -49.53
C VAL A 86 -36.63 13.74 -50.31
N SER A 87 -36.64 12.49 -49.85
CA SER A 87 -37.34 11.39 -50.50
C SER A 87 -38.87 11.38 -50.30
N MET A 88 -39.38 12.17 -49.36
CA MET A 88 -40.80 12.26 -49.03
C MET A 88 -41.34 13.66 -49.38
N PRO A 89 -42.07 13.83 -50.49
CA PRO A 89 -42.66 15.11 -50.85
C PRO A 89 -43.61 15.58 -49.73
N SER A 90 -43.50 16.85 -49.33
CA SER A 90 -44.28 17.46 -48.23
C SER A 90 -45.79 17.61 -48.51
N PHE A 91 -46.32 16.99 -49.56
CA PHE A 91 -47.72 17.11 -49.95
C PHE A 91 -48.57 16.03 -49.26
N GLY A 92 -49.35 16.47 -48.26
CA GLY A 92 -50.43 15.70 -47.64
C GLY A 92 -50.01 14.81 -46.46
N GLY A 93 -49.87 15.43 -45.26
CA GLY A 93 -50.05 14.93 -43.88
C GLY A 93 -49.50 13.56 -43.41
N THR A 94 -49.49 12.54 -44.27
CA THR A 94 -49.30 11.12 -44.00
C THR A 94 -47.82 10.74 -43.80
N TYR A 95 -46.87 11.52 -44.31
CA TYR A 95 -45.43 11.25 -44.17
C TYR A 95 -44.82 11.76 -42.84
N SER A 96 -45.59 12.55 -42.08
CA SER A 96 -45.19 13.07 -40.76
C SER A 96 -44.79 11.94 -39.80
N ASP A 97 -45.58 10.87 -39.73
CA ASP A 97 -45.34 9.77 -38.79
C ASP A 97 -44.09 8.95 -39.16
N VAL A 98 -43.80 8.79 -40.45
CA VAL A 98 -42.59 8.09 -40.91
C VAL A 98 -41.34 8.90 -40.58
N LEU A 99 -41.35 10.21 -40.83
CA LEU A 99 -40.25 11.10 -40.43
C LEU A 99 -40.05 11.13 -38.92
N ARG A 100 -41.13 11.19 -38.14
CA ARG A 100 -41.09 11.14 -36.67
C ARG A 100 -40.52 9.82 -36.16
N SER A 101 -40.86 8.70 -36.82
CA SER A 101 -40.32 7.39 -36.49
C SER A 101 -38.81 7.29 -36.78
N ALA A 102 -38.34 7.87 -37.88
CA ALA A 102 -36.93 7.92 -38.25
C ALA A 102 -36.12 8.82 -37.31
N GLU A 103 -36.70 9.95 -36.87
CA GLU A 103 -36.13 10.82 -35.84
C GLU A 103 -36.00 10.07 -34.51
N LYS A 104 -37.08 9.40 -34.07
CA LYS A 104 -37.05 8.58 -32.86
C LYS A 104 -35.98 7.48 -32.91
N ALA A 105 -35.91 6.73 -34.01
CA ALA A 105 -34.90 5.68 -34.19
C ALA A 105 -33.46 6.24 -34.13
N SER A 106 -33.25 7.44 -34.69
CA SER A 106 -31.95 8.14 -34.63
C SER A 106 -31.58 8.52 -33.19
N TYR A 107 -32.53 9.04 -32.41
CA TYR A 107 -32.32 9.35 -30.99
C TYR A 107 -32.08 8.09 -30.15
N ASP A 108 -32.83 7.02 -30.41
CA ASP A 108 -32.66 5.73 -29.71
C ASP A 108 -31.26 5.15 -29.96
N ASN A 109 -30.72 5.30 -31.18
CA ASN A 109 -29.36 4.87 -31.50
C ASN A 109 -28.30 5.70 -30.76
N LEU A 110 -28.48 7.02 -30.66
CA LEU A 110 -27.58 7.89 -29.91
C LEU A 110 -27.63 7.57 -28.41
N ALA A 111 -28.82 7.36 -27.86
CA ALA A 111 -29.02 6.98 -26.46
C ALA A 111 -28.37 5.63 -26.13
N LYS A 112 -28.50 4.63 -27.02
CA LYS A 112 -27.82 3.33 -26.85
C LYS A 112 -26.30 3.47 -26.82
N PHE A 113 -25.73 4.30 -27.70
CA PHE A 113 -24.30 4.58 -27.73
C PHE A 113 -23.81 5.27 -26.46
N ASP A 114 -24.51 6.32 -26.03
CA ASP A 114 -24.18 7.05 -24.80
C ASP A 114 -24.29 6.13 -23.57
N PHE A 115 -25.30 5.25 -23.52
CA PHE A 115 -25.47 4.28 -22.43
C PHE A 115 -24.35 3.23 -22.38
N ALA A 116 -23.95 2.68 -23.53
CA ALA A 116 -22.84 1.73 -23.59
C ALA A 116 -21.52 2.37 -23.11
N THR A 117 -21.24 3.58 -23.58
CA THR A 117 -20.08 4.38 -23.14
C THR A 117 -20.13 4.66 -21.64
N SER A 118 -21.31 5.01 -21.12
CA SER A 118 -21.50 5.29 -19.70
C SER A 118 -21.21 4.06 -18.83
N GLN A 119 -21.64 2.87 -19.25
CA GLN A 119 -21.32 1.64 -18.51
C GLN A 119 -19.81 1.35 -18.49
N GLU A 120 -19.14 1.48 -19.62
CA GLU A 120 -17.70 1.23 -19.71
C GLU A 120 -16.90 2.21 -18.83
N THR A 121 -17.24 3.49 -18.90
CA THR A 121 -16.58 4.54 -18.11
C THR A 121 -16.91 4.45 -16.62
N ALA A 122 -18.11 4.00 -16.25
CA ALA A 122 -18.49 3.69 -14.88
C ALA A 122 -17.67 2.51 -14.32
N GLY A 123 -17.48 1.45 -15.12
CA GLY A 123 -16.63 0.31 -14.77
C GLY A 123 -15.17 0.73 -14.50
N LEU A 124 -14.60 1.55 -15.37
CA LEU A 124 -13.25 2.10 -15.17
C LEU A 124 -13.16 3.00 -13.94
N SER A 125 -14.19 3.81 -13.68
CA SER A 125 -14.24 4.66 -12.48
C SER A 125 -14.31 3.83 -11.20
N GLY A 126 -15.02 2.70 -11.21
CA GLY A 126 -15.03 1.72 -10.12
C GLY A 126 -13.64 1.13 -9.88
N GLN A 127 -12.94 0.70 -10.93
CA GLN A 127 -11.57 0.18 -10.82
C GLN A 127 -10.58 1.20 -10.25
N ILE A 128 -10.70 2.48 -10.64
CA ILE A 128 -9.89 3.57 -10.09
C ILE A 128 -10.18 3.74 -8.59
N ALA A 129 -11.46 3.73 -8.20
CA ALA A 129 -11.84 3.85 -6.79
C ALA A 129 -11.31 2.67 -5.95
N ASP A 130 -11.36 1.45 -6.48
CA ASP A 130 -10.79 0.27 -5.81
C ASP A 130 -9.27 0.36 -5.67
N THR A 131 -8.58 0.85 -6.71
CA THR A 131 -7.13 1.10 -6.69
C THR A 131 -6.78 2.13 -5.60
N ASN A 132 -7.58 3.19 -5.46
CA ASN A 132 -7.39 4.19 -4.40
C ASN A 132 -7.60 3.63 -2.99
N ARG A 133 -8.55 2.71 -2.80
CA ARG A 133 -8.68 1.98 -1.53
C ARG A 133 -7.46 1.11 -1.25
N GLN A 134 -6.96 0.40 -2.26
CA GLN A 134 -5.74 -0.42 -2.14
C GLN A 134 -4.52 0.43 -1.74
N LEU A 135 -4.40 1.65 -2.29
CA LEU A 135 -3.33 2.58 -1.91
C LEU A 135 -3.38 2.91 -0.41
N GLY A 136 -4.58 3.20 0.12
CA GLY A 136 -4.78 3.46 1.55
C GLY A 136 -4.41 2.25 2.42
N TYR A 137 -4.83 1.04 2.02
CA TYR A 137 -4.50 -0.19 2.73
C TYR A 137 -3.00 -0.50 2.71
N ALA A 138 -2.31 -0.28 1.58
CA ALA A 138 -0.87 -0.50 1.46
C ALA A 138 -0.09 0.39 2.43
N TYR A 139 -0.47 1.67 2.56
CA TYR A 139 0.14 2.58 3.54
C TYR A 139 -0.06 2.09 4.98
N GLN A 140 -1.30 1.77 5.36
CA GLN A 140 -1.62 1.31 6.71
C GLN A 140 -0.87 0.03 7.07
N ARG A 141 -0.83 -0.93 6.15
CA ARG A 141 -0.10 -2.20 6.33
C ARG A 141 1.41 -1.97 6.46
N GLY A 142 2.00 -1.13 5.60
CA GLY A 142 3.43 -0.82 5.65
C GLY A 142 3.83 -0.15 6.96
N MET A 143 3.04 0.81 7.44
CA MET A 143 3.26 1.45 8.74
C MET A 143 3.10 0.49 9.91
N SER A 144 2.12 -0.42 9.84
CA SER A 144 1.94 -1.46 10.86
C SER A 144 3.12 -2.43 10.91
N ASN A 145 3.63 -2.88 9.76
CA ASN A 145 4.80 -3.75 9.67
C ASN A 145 6.03 -3.07 10.29
N ARG A 146 6.28 -1.80 9.93
CA ARG A 146 7.37 -1.00 10.51
C ARG A 146 7.28 -0.95 12.05
N ASP A 147 6.11 -0.66 12.61
CA ASP A 147 5.91 -0.59 14.06
C ASP A 147 6.14 -1.96 14.72
N LEU A 148 5.63 -3.05 14.13
CA LEU A 148 5.90 -4.41 14.59
C LEU A 148 7.39 -4.76 14.57
N THR A 149 8.11 -4.40 13.52
CA THR A 149 9.56 -4.62 13.40
C THR A 149 10.32 -3.88 14.50
N LEU A 150 9.98 -2.61 14.75
CA LEU A 150 10.60 -1.82 15.81
C LEU A 150 10.31 -2.37 17.21
N ARG A 151 9.06 -2.80 17.46
CA ARG A 151 8.66 -3.39 18.74
C ARG A 151 9.35 -4.73 18.99
N THR A 152 9.44 -5.58 17.96
CA THR A 152 10.13 -6.87 18.05
C THR A 152 11.61 -6.67 18.38
N ALA A 153 12.26 -5.70 17.73
CA ALA A 153 13.65 -5.33 18.02
C ALA A 153 13.82 -4.78 19.44
N ALA A 154 12.90 -3.92 19.90
CA ALA A 154 12.92 -3.38 21.26
C ALA A 154 12.76 -4.50 22.31
N ASN A 155 11.84 -5.44 22.10
CA ASN A 155 11.64 -6.59 22.99
C ASN A 155 12.89 -7.46 23.07
N THR A 156 13.53 -7.74 21.93
CA THR A 156 14.78 -8.50 21.86
C THR A 156 15.91 -7.78 22.60
N ALA A 157 16.02 -6.46 22.45
CA ALA A 157 17.00 -5.66 23.17
C ALA A 157 16.75 -5.62 24.68
N VAL A 158 15.49 -5.59 25.12
CA VAL A 158 15.14 -5.71 26.55
C VAL A 158 15.56 -7.07 27.10
N GLN A 159 15.36 -8.16 26.36
CA GLN A 159 15.82 -9.49 26.79
C GLN A 159 17.33 -9.53 27.00
N PHE A 160 18.11 -9.02 26.05
CA PHE A 160 19.57 -8.93 26.18
C PHE A 160 20.02 -8.02 27.34
N ARG A 161 19.32 -6.90 27.58
CA ARG A 161 19.61 -6.02 28.72
C ARG A 161 19.29 -6.68 30.06
N ASN A 162 18.23 -7.47 30.13
CA ASN A 162 17.86 -8.24 31.31
C ASN A 162 18.89 -9.34 31.59
N GLN A 163 19.33 -10.07 30.56
CA GLN A 163 20.43 -11.03 30.67
C GLN A 163 21.71 -10.34 31.16
N ALA A 164 22.06 -9.17 30.60
CA ALA A 164 23.28 -8.46 30.98
C ALA A 164 23.25 -8.01 32.45
N SER A 165 22.08 -7.60 32.91
CA SER A 165 21.86 -7.20 34.30
C SER A 165 21.97 -8.39 35.25
N GLN A 166 21.42 -9.56 34.87
CA GLN A 166 21.55 -10.80 35.62
C GLN A 166 23.01 -11.28 35.67
N THR A 167 23.73 -11.28 34.55
CA THR A 167 25.15 -11.68 34.51
C THR A 167 26.04 -10.74 35.32
N SER A 168 25.79 -9.43 35.27
CA SER A 168 26.52 -8.45 36.08
C SER A 168 26.24 -8.62 37.58
N LEU A 169 24.99 -8.92 37.96
CA LEU A 169 24.62 -9.19 39.35
C LEU A 169 25.20 -10.52 39.84
N ALA A 170 25.17 -11.56 39.02
CA ALA A 170 25.78 -12.86 39.35
C ALA A 170 27.30 -12.73 39.51
N GLY A 171 27.98 -12.00 38.63
CA GLY A 171 29.42 -11.74 38.74
C GLY A 171 29.80 -10.95 39.98
N THR A 172 29.02 -9.92 40.34
CA THR A 172 29.23 -9.17 41.59
C THR A 172 28.94 -10.02 42.82
N ALA A 173 27.84 -10.78 42.84
CA ALA A 173 27.52 -11.70 43.94
C ALA A 173 28.60 -12.78 44.14
N SER A 174 29.16 -13.30 43.04
CA SER A 174 30.29 -14.25 43.06
C SER A 174 31.55 -13.64 43.66
N LEU A 175 31.82 -12.36 43.34
CA LEU A 175 32.92 -11.60 43.93
C LEU A 175 32.73 -11.43 45.46
N PHE A 176 31.54 -11.01 45.89
CA PHE A 176 31.22 -10.81 47.32
C PHE A 176 31.23 -12.13 48.10
N SER A 177 30.68 -13.21 47.55
CA SER A 177 30.70 -14.55 48.16
C SER A 177 32.13 -15.13 48.22
N GLY A 178 32.94 -14.92 47.18
CA GLY A 178 34.35 -15.32 47.14
C GLY A 178 35.23 -14.54 48.12
N LEU A 179 34.91 -13.27 48.39
CA LEU A 179 35.58 -12.45 49.41
C LEU A 179 35.12 -12.82 50.83
N GLY A 180 33.83 -13.06 51.04
CA GLY A 180 33.28 -13.48 52.34
C GLY A 180 33.79 -14.86 52.79
N SER A 181 33.93 -15.80 51.85
CA SER A 181 34.53 -17.12 52.11
C SER A 181 36.05 -17.06 52.35
N ALA A 182 36.77 -16.13 51.72
CA ALA A 182 38.17 -15.88 52.02
C ALA A 182 38.38 -15.24 53.40
N ALA A 183 37.48 -14.35 53.84
CA ALA A 183 37.51 -13.75 55.17
C ALA A 183 37.13 -14.73 56.28
N ALA A 184 36.22 -15.69 56.00
CA ALA A 184 35.86 -16.77 56.93
C ALA A 184 36.93 -17.87 57.04
N ALA A 185 37.79 -18.02 56.03
CA ALA A 185 38.90 -18.99 56.04
C ALA A 185 40.20 -18.45 56.66
N SER A 186 40.23 -17.17 57.06
CA SER A 186 41.40 -16.50 57.68
C SER A 186 41.23 -16.19 59.16
N GLN A 187 40.24 -16.78 59.84
CA GLN A 187 40.12 -16.87 61.30
C GLN A 187 40.38 -18.31 61.74
#